data_AF-A0A9W8RAL0-F1
#
_entry.id   AF-A0A9W8RAL0-F1
#
_cell.length_a   1.000
_cell.length_b   1.000
_cell.length_c   1.000
_cell.angle_alpha   90.00
_cell.angle_beta   90.00
_cell.angle_gamma   90.00
#
_symmetry.space_group_name_H-M   'P 1'
#
loop_
_entity.id
_entity.type
_entity.pdbx_description
1 polymer ?
#
loop_
_entity_poly.entity_id
_entity_poly.type
_entity_poly.pdbx_seq_one_letter_code
_entity_poly.pdbx_strand_id
1 'polypeptide(L)'
;MTTSNNRASVYTTGSGEGEGRNGEQKKDLWTSMLESVASGKRLPEKNLIVLGGTPEYQRDFLESLSSSESRRNFDRQKTPPIANNFALGYTYYDVLDADQDDTLARVSLYLLSQPSAEFASLVAPLLTPETIPNTALIILLDWSQPHLWLRQIWTWVQVIQEVLKKVDSEQHALMEDVMTAWKERGRGGGATNLDGTPSATATSGDGDSSLPLGPGEWEEPLGLPLCVVCQNSQKMEFLEKSQGWKEPDFDTVLQYLRTVLLRHGASLIYTSQNTPSQLPSLVHSTLGITSLLKRHPLKHNVIDRDKITVPPNWDSWGKIRVLGGSFDAEQISNSWAEDISSSLDPTHDPSDQGDYEDDEEEDEYQNQQRKNSAIRQYEAWCRDPNSGGLAVVENAMHGEKWITVESDDTQEFLERQLKILEAFKAKAPERNDNAIARATRHLDFSEEKTVSEHIGPVQFNMGGIQVDADDMLQRLKDRNAYSSTSEAGTEEADTPANNMAKDFDNEQLQSFFTGLMNRKGTGTD
;
A
#
# COMPACT_ATOMS: atom_id res chain seq x y z
N MET A 1 36.08 22.44 59.13
CA MET A 1 37.20 23.02 58.37
C MET A 1 37.25 22.36 57.00
N THR A 2 37.24 23.19 55.95
CA THR A 2 37.77 23.00 54.57
C THR A 2 37.25 21.79 53.75
N THR A 3 36.28 21.97 52.85
CA THR A 3 36.32 22.53 51.46
C THR A 3 36.67 21.52 50.37
N SER A 4 35.70 21.34 49.49
CA SER A 4 35.69 20.65 48.20
C SER A 4 36.75 21.17 47.23
N ASN A 5 37.30 20.30 46.37
CA ASN A 5 38.08 20.71 45.19
C ASN A 5 37.71 19.88 43.97
N ASN A 6 37.00 20.53 43.05
CA ASN A 6 36.71 20.10 41.68
C ASN A 6 37.95 20.39 40.82
N ARG A 7 38.34 19.44 39.97
CA ARG A 7 39.54 19.50 39.12
C ARG A 7 39.16 20.08 37.75
N ALA A 8 39.37 21.37 37.55
CA ALA A 8 39.32 22.02 36.23
C ALA A 8 40.73 22.07 35.63
N SER A 9 40.83 21.64 34.37
CA SER A 9 42.05 21.61 33.54
C SER A 9 42.32 23.00 32.96
N VAL A 10 43.46 23.59 33.32
CA VAL A 10 43.98 24.85 32.78
C VAL A 10 44.67 24.58 31.45
N TYR A 11 44.18 25.18 30.36
CA TYR A 11 44.98 25.43 29.16
C TYR A 11 45.35 26.91 29.11
N THR A 12 46.60 27.11 28.75
CA THR A 12 47.41 28.33 28.91
C THR A 12 47.05 29.38 27.87
N THR A 13 46.66 30.58 28.29
CA THR A 13 46.58 31.76 27.42
C THR A 13 47.92 32.52 27.45
N GLY A 14 48.69 32.37 26.36
CA GLY A 14 49.91 33.13 26.09
C GLY A 14 49.61 34.34 25.21
N SER A 15 50.02 35.50 25.73
CA SER A 15 49.87 36.89 25.31
C SER A 15 49.99 37.26 23.82
N GLY A 16 49.21 38.27 23.44
CA GLY A 16 49.37 39.08 22.24
C GLY A 16 48.56 40.38 22.34
N GLU A 17 48.80 41.19 23.38
CA GLU A 17 48.20 42.53 23.52
C GLU A 17 48.81 43.50 22.50
N GLY A 18 48.03 43.82 21.46
CA GLY A 18 48.24 45.00 20.64
C GLY A 18 47.20 46.05 21.01
N GLU A 19 47.61 47.08 21.76
CA GLU A 19 46.79 48.25 22.07
C GLU A 19 46.34 48.98 20.80
N GLY A 20 45.05 48.86 20.48
CA GLY A 20 44.36 49.75 19.55
C GLY A 20 43.65 50.86 20.32
N ARG A 21 43.99 52.13 20.02
CA ARG A 21 43.29 53.33 20.52
C ARG A 21 41.85 53.39 19.98
N ASN A 22 40.94 52.74 20.68
CA ASN A 22 39.52 53.08 20.88
C ASN A 22 38.85 51.83 21.46
N GLY A 23 38.19 51.97 22.61
CA GLY A 23 37.65 50.88 23.42
C GLY A 23 36.45 50.12 22.82
N GLU A 24 36.61 49.57 21.62
CA GLU A 24 35.75 48.52 21.11
C GLU A 24 36.46 47.18 21.34
N GLN A 25 35.87 46.34 22.19
CA GLN A 25 36.28 44.94 22.31
C GLN A 25 36.19 44.31 20.91
N LYS A 26 37.33 43.94 20.33
CA LYS A 26 37.36 43.00 19.21
C LYS A 26 36.75 41.70 19.72
N LYS A 27 35.43 41.52 19.56
CA LYS A 27 34.80 40.22 19.64
C LYS A 27 35.60 39.30 18.73
N ASP A 28 36.11 38.20 19.26
CA ASP A 28 36.87 37.23 18.49
C ASP A 28 36.05 36.88 17.24
N LEU A 29 36.62 37.13 16.06
CA LEU A 29 35.95 36.88 14.79
C LEU A 29 35.50 35.41 14.71
N TRP A 30 36.20 34.52 15.39
CA TRP A 30 35.85 33.12 15.58
C TRP A 30 34.65 32.90 16.48
N THR A 31 34.48 33.64 17.58
CA THR A 31 33.27 33.57 18.41
C THR A 31 32.10 34.20 17.69
N SER A 32 32.30 35.29 16.95
CA SER A 32 31.26 35.89 16.10
C SER A 32 30.86 35.00 14.93
N MET A 33 31.80 34.24 14.36
CA MET A 33 31.52 33.30 13.27
C MET A 33 30.88 32.01 13.80
N LEU A 34 31.32 31.49 14.95
CA LEU A 34 30.66 30.39 15.63
C LEU A 34 29.26 30.76 16.13
N GLU A 35 29.09 31.97 16.67
CA GLU A 35 27.79 32.49 17.09
C GLU A 35 26.91 32.79 15.88
N SER A 36 27.46 33.23 14.74
CA SER A 36 26.72 33.40 13.48
C SER A 36 26.34 32.06 12.81
N VAL A 37 27.12 31.00 13.02
CA VAL A 37 26.80 29.63 12.55
C VAL A 37 25.85 28.93 13.51
N ALA A 38 25.98 29.16 14.81
CA ALA A 38 25.03 28.73 15.84
C ALA A 38 23.71 29.52 15.79
N SER A 39 23.76 30.78 15.37
CA SER A 39 22.60 31.63 15.05
C SER A 39 22.19 31.51 13.59
N GLY A 40 22.88 30.68 12.80
CA GLY A 40 22.42 30.32 11.46
C GLY A 40 21.06 29.68 11.67
N LYS A 41 20.01 30.28 11.09
CA LYS A 41 18.63 29.81 11.27
C LYS A 41 18.59 28.30 11.08
N ARG A 42 18.48 27.53 12.18
CA ARG A 42 18.23 26.09 12.09
C ARG A 42 16.94 25.96 11.30
N LEU A 43 17.03 25.33 10.13
CA LEU A 43 15.87 25.15 9.26
C LEU A 43 14.78 24.45 10.07
N PRO A 44 13.52 24.92 10.00
CA PRO A 44 12.41 24.22 10.63
C PRO A 44 12.38 22.76 10.20
N GLU A 45 12.45 21.84 11.17
CA GLU A 45 12.42 20.40 10.93
C GLU A 45 10.98 19.90 11.00
N LYS A 46 10.56 19.20 9.95
CA LYS A 46 9.21 18.64 9.80
C LYS A 46 9.33 17.15 9.49
N ASN A 47 8.40 16.34 9.98
CA ASN A 47 8.47 14.89 9.87
C ASN A 47 7.23 14.33 9.18
N LEU A 48 7.44 13.38 8.27
CA LEU A 48 6.39 12.55 7.70
C LEU A 48 6.64 11.09 8.07
N ILE A 49 5.64 10.44 8.63
CA ILE A 49 5.63 8.98 8.80
C ILE A 49 4.79 8.42 7.66
N VAL A 50 5.45 7.80 6.69
CA VAL A 50 4.85 7.28 5.46
C VAL A 50 4.63 5.78 5.61
N LEU A 51 3.37 5.38 5.49
CA LEU A 51 2.85 4.06 5.80
C LEU A 51 2.33 3.40 4.52
N GLY A 52 2.81 2.20 4.23
CA GLY A 52 2.39 1.40 3.09
C GLY A 52 3.16 1.70 1.80
N GLY A 53 2.58 1.20 0.71
CA GLY A 53 3.19 1.20 -0.62
C GLY A 53 4.40 0.26 -0.74
N THR A 54 4.86 0.11 -1.99
CA THR A 54 6.14 -0.54 -2.30
C THR A 54 7.27 0.50 -2.30
N PRO A 55 8.55 0.08 -2.31
CA PRO A 55 9.68 0.99 -2.54
C PRO A 55 9.50 1.93 -3.73
N GLU A 56 8.91 1.41 -4.82
CA GLU A 56 8.61 2.18 -6.02
C GLU A 56 7.54 3.23 -5.76
N TYR A 57 6.45 2.87 -5.07
CA TYR A 57 5.36 3.78 -4.75
C TYR A 57 5.79 4.89 -3.79
N GLN A 58 6.65 4.57 -2.81
CA GLN A 58 7.24 5.54 -1.90
C GLN A 58 8.17 6.53 -2.64
N ARG A 59 8.94 6.03 -3.62
CA ARG A 59 9.78 6.88 -4.48
C ARG A 59 8.95 7.79 -5.37
N ASP A 60 7.88 7.27 -5.97
CA ASP A 60 6.96 8.03 -6.81
C ASP A 60 6.21 9.09 -5.97
N PHE A 61 5.83 8.76 -4.74
CA PHE A 61 5.27 9.71 -3.77
C PHE A 61 6.27 10.85 -3.47
N LEU A 62 7.53 10.51 -3.15
CA LEU A 62 8.57 11.50 -2.89
C LEU A 62 8.83 12.40 -4.10
N GLU A 63 8.81 11.84 -5.31
CA GLU A 63 8.96 12.61 -6.55
C GLU A 63 7.78 13.57 -6.76
N SER A 64 6.55 13.09 -6.57
CA SER A 64 5.34 13.93 -6.65
C SER A 64 5.30 15.02 -5.57
N LEU A 65 5.83 14.74 -4.38
CA LEU A 65 5.84 15.67 -3.25
C LEU A 65 6.93 16.75 -3.39
N SER A 66 8.11 16.37 -3.87
CA SER A 66 9.25 17.29 -4.09
C SER A 66 9.20 18.02 -5.44
N SER A 67 8.23 17.68 -6.31
CA SER A 67 8.05 18.37 -7.59
C SER A 67 7.31 19.69 -7.41
N SER A 68 8.08 20.77 -7.25
CA SER A 68 7.60 22.15 -7.40
C SER A 68 6.95 22.36 -8.78
N GLU A 69 5.83 23.10 -8.80
CA GLU A 69 5.08 23.49 -10.02
C GLU A 69 5.94 24.26 -11.04
N SER A 70 7.09 24.79 -10.65
CA SER A 70 7.90 25.76 -11.40
C SER A 70 9.33 25.30 -11.68
N ARG A 71 9.58 24.02 -11.93
CA ARG A 71 10.94 23.51 -12.18
C ARG A 71 11.57 24.12 -13.45
N ARG A 72 12.62 24.93 -13.26
CA ARG A 72 13.66 25.17 -14.29
C ARG A 72 14.67 24.01 -14.26
N ASN A 73 15.01 23.47 -15.43
CA ASN A 73 15.82 22.25 -15.60
C ASN A 73 17.28 22.27 -15.07
N PHE A 74 17.74 23.35 -14.44
CA PHE A 74 19.18 23.58 -14.23
C PHE A 74 19.72 23.23 -12.85
N ASP A 75 18.88 23.01 -11.84
CA ASP A 75 19.37 22.67 -10.50
C ASP A 75 18.54 21.52 -9.90
N ARG A 76 18.86 20.29 -10.34
CA ARG A 76 18.39 19.09 -9.64
C ARG A 76 19.15 19.02 -8.32
N GLN A 77 18.62 19.64 -7.26
CA GLN A 77 18.88 19.11 -5.92
C GLN A 77 18.38 17.67 -5.93
N LYS A 78 19.32 16.72 -6.07
CA LYS A 78 19.01 15.29 -6.03
C LYS A 78 18.49 15.00 -4.63
N THR A 79 17.23 14.58 -4.54
CA THR A 79 16.71 13.98 -3.31
C THR A 79 17.62 12.80 -2.95
N PRO A 80 18.05 12.69 -1.67
CA PRO A 80 18.80 11.55 -1.20
C PRO A 80 18.07 10.24 -1.52
N PRO A 81 18.79 9.16 -1.88
CA PRO A 81 18.17 7.87 -2.12
C PRO A 81 17.44 7.38 -0.87
N ILE A 82 16.34 6.67 -1.08
CA ILE A 82 15.58 6.03 0.00
C ILE A 82 16.42 4.88 0.55
N ALA A 83 16.74 4.91 1.85
CA ALA A 83 17.45 3.83 2.52
C ALA A 83 16.46 2.89 3.22
N ASN A 84 15.93 1.88 2.51
CA ASN A 84 14.83 1.01 3.00
C ASN A 84 15.19 -0.49 3.13
N ASN A 85 16.47 -0.86 3.10
CA ASN A 85 16.85 -2.27 2.95
C ASN A 85 16.74 -3.13 4.22
N PHE A 86 16.84 -2.56 5.44
CA PHE A 86 16.99 -3.37 6.67
C PHE A 86 16.38 -2.76 7.95
N ALA A 87 15.76 -1.58 7.87
CA ALA A 87 15.24 -0.85 9.02
C ALA A 87 14.12 0.11 8.58
N LEU A 88 13.68 0.97 9.50
CA LEU A 88 12.83 2.11 9.18
C LEU A 88 13.47 2.92 8.03
N GLY A 89 12.76 3.02 6.90
CA GLY A 89 13.27 3.73 5.74
C GLY A 89 13.43 5.21 6.06
N TYR A 90 14.50 5.84 5.55
CA TYR A 90 14.73 7.27 5.79
C TYR A 90 15.16 7.99 4.52
N THR A 91 14.64 9.20 4.33
CA THR A 91 15.13 10.21 3.39
C THR A 91 14.65 11.59 3.85
N TYR A 92 15.12 12.65 3.22
CA TYR A 92 14.66 14.01 3.49
C TYR A 92 14.72 14.86 2.24
N TYR A 93 14.02 15.98 2.23
CA TYR A 93 14.20 17.01 1.22
C TYR A 93 13.96 18.40 1.81
N ASP A 94 14.54 19.41 1.18
CA ASP A 94 14.39 20.80 1.56
C ASP A 94 13.25 21.42 0.74
N VAL A 95 12.31 22.08 1.42
CA VAL A 95 11.19 22.77 0.80
C VAL A 95 11.62 24.19 0.51
N LEU A 96 11.62 24.57 -0.77
CA LEU A 96 11.93 25.92 -1.22
C LEU A 96 10.66 26.78 -1.31
N ASP A 97 10.79 28.09 -1.14
CA ASP A 97 9.70 29.04 -1.36
C ASP A 97 9.38 29.16 -2.88
N ALA A 98 8.35 29.93 -3.20
CA ALA A 98 7.77 30.01 -4.54
C ALA A 98 8.75 30.53 -5.61
N ASP A 99 9.74 31.32 -5.24
CA ASP A 99 10.81 31.81 -6.12
C ASP A 99 12.01 30.85 -6.25
N GLN A 100 12.00 29.75 -5.48
CA GLN A 100 13.06 28.74 -5.41
C GLN A 100 14.40 29.24 -4.86
N ASP A 101 14.42 30.37 -4.15
CA ASP A 101 15.66 30.94 -3.58
C ASP A 101 15.78 30.61 -2.07
N ASP A 102 14.71 30.83 -1.31
CA ASP A 102 14.70 30.61 0.14
C ASP A 102 14.26 29.19 0.52
N THR A 103 14.98 28.57 1.45
CA THR A 103 14.56 27.29 2.06
C THR A 103 13.63 27.54 3.26
N LEU A 104 12.40 27.06 3.17
CA LEU A 104 11.37 27.22 4.19
C LEU A 104 11.49 26.23 5.34
N ALA A 105 11.76 24.95 5.03
CA ALA A 105 11.82 23.87 6.01
C ALA A 105 12.56 22.65 5.44
N ARG A 106 13.04 21.78 6.32
CA ARG A 106 13.52 20.43 5.98
C ARG A 106 12.45 19.41 6.37
N VAL A 107 12.01 18.61 5.40
CA VAL A 107 11.04 17.53 5.62
C VAL A 107 11.78 16.20 5.64
N SER A 108 11.82 15.57 6.81
CA SER A 108 12.29 14.20 7.03
C SER A 108 11.16 13.21 6.80
N LEU A 109 11.43 12.12 6.08
CA LEU A 109 10.47 11.05 5.81
C LEU A 109 10.96 9.76 6.45
N TYR A 110 10.09 9.14 7.25
CA TYR A 110 10.25 7.82 7.85
C TYR A 110 9.30 6.87 7.14
N LEU A 111 9.83 5.86 6.46
CA LEU A 111 9.10 5.04 5.48
C LEU A 111 8.92 3.60 6.00
N LEU A 112 7.69 3.12 6.07
CA LEU A 112 7.32 1.78 6.49
C LEU A 112 6.48 1.12 5.39
N SER A 113 7.02 0.09 4.74
CA SER A 113 6.27 -0.63 3.69
C SER A 113 5.31 -1.68 4.23
N GLN A 114 5.60 -2.28 5.39
CA GLN A 114 4.82 -3.38 5.96
C GLN A 114 4.25 -3.02 7.33
N PRO A 115 2.98 -3.34 7.59
CA PRO A 115 2.38 -3.15 8.90
C PRO A 115 2.86 -4.25 9.85
N SER A 116 3.92 -3.98 10.61
CA SER A 116 4.39 -4.87 11.68
C SER A 116 4.45 -4.11 13.00
N ALA A 117 4.01 -4.77 14.07
CA ALA A 117 4.07 -4.23 15.44
C ALA A 117 5.50 -3.96 15.91
N GLU A 118 6.50 -4.61 15.29
CA GLU A 118 7.92 -4.36 15.57
C GLU A 118 8.32 -2.91 15.23
N PHE A 119 7.70 -2.33 14.20
CA PHE A 119 7.95 -0.94 13.82
C PHE A 119 7.42 0.04 14.86
N ALA A 120 6.44 -0.33 15.69
CA ALA A 120 5.93 0.57 16.71
C ALA A 120 7.03 1.00 17.70
N SER A 121 7.98 0.09 17.99
CA SER A 121 9.16 0.39 18.83
C SER A 121 10.17 1.32 18.15
N LEU A 122 10.17 1.40 16.81
CA LEU A 122 11.05 2.27 16.03
C LEU A 122 10.45 3.67 15.83
N VAL A 123 9.12 3.76 15.74
CA VAL A 123 8.40 5.01 15.51
C VAL A 123 8.16 5.77 16.82
N ALA A 124 7.84 5.10 17.92
CA ALA A 124 7.54 5.77 19.20
C ALA A 124 8.66 6.73 19.66
N PRO A 125 9.96 6.39 19.58
CA PRO A 125 11.04 7.32 19.95
C PRO A 125 11.14 8.57 19.06
N LEU A 126 10.54 8.57 17.87
CA LEU A 126 10.51 9.74 16.98
C LEU A 126 9.46 10.77 17.41
N LEU A 127 8.51 10.38 18.27
CA LEU A 127 7.43 11.22 18.77
C LEU A 127 7.84 11.83 20.12
N THR A 128 8.62 12.89 20.05
CA THR A 128 9.03 13.70 21.19
C THR A 128 8.14 14.95 21.31
N PRO A 129 8.14 15.64 22.46
CA PRO A 129 7.38 16.88 22.61
C PRO A 129 7.72 17.95 21.55
N GLU A 130 8.96 17.96 21.04
CA GLU A 130 9.38 18.90 19.99
C GLU A 130 8.92 18.48 18.58
N THR A 131 8.85 17.17 18.31
CA THR A 131 8.54 16.65 16.97
C THR A 131 7.05 16.46 16.75
N ILE A 132 6.25 16.17 17.78
CA ILE A 132 4.80 15.91 17.68
C ILE A 132 4.05 17.03 16.93
N PRO A 133 4.23 18.33 17.24
CA PRO A 133 3.54 19.41 16.52
C PRO A 133 3.98 19.56 15.06
N ASN A 134 5.10 18.92 14.69
CA ASN A 134 5.78 19.02 13.41
C ASN A 134 5.71 17.71 12.60
N THR A 135 4.90 16.74 13.04
CA THR A 135 4.80 15.40 12.43
C THR A 135 3.43 15.17 11.82
N ALA A 136 3.38 14.57 10.63
CA ALA A 136 2.14 14.12 10.00
C ALA A 136 2.25 12.67 9.51
N LEU A 137 1.10 11.98 9.48
CA LEU A 137 0.96 10.61 8.98
C LEU A 137 0.53 10.64 7.51
N ILE A 138 1.17 9.81 6.68
CA ILE A 138 0.79 9.59 5.29
C ILE A 138 0.49 8.10 5.09
N ILE A 139 -0.71 7.74 4.65
CA ILE A 139 -1.01 6.37 4.20
C ILE A 139 -1.02 6.35 2.68
N LEU A 140 -0.22 5.46 2.08
CA LEU A 140 -0.15 5.25 0.64
C LEU A 140 -1.07 4.07 0.24
N LEU A 141 -2.01 4.35 -0.65
CA LEU A 141 -2.90 3.37 -1.27
C LEU A 141 -2.65 3.32 -2.79
N ASP A 142 -2.99 2.23 -3.45
CA ASP A 142 -2.83 2.07 -4.90
C ASP A 142 -4.14 1.67 -5.58
N TRP A 143 -4.49 2.39 -6.65
CA TRP A 143 -5.66 2.13 -7.50
C TRP A 143 -5.61 0.79 -8.25
N SER A 144 -4.53 0.01 -8.16
CA SER A 144 -4.56 -1.39 -8.62
C SER A 144 -5.36 -2.32 -7.72
N GLN A 145 -5.48 -1.99 -6.44
CA GLN A 145 -6.12 -2.84 -5.43
C GLN A 145 -7.10 -2.04 -4.56
N PRO A 146 -8.10 -1.35 -5.16
CA PRO A 146 -9.05 -0.54 -4.40
C PRO A 146 -9.85 -1.36 -3.38
N HIS A 147 -10.06 -2.65 -3.64
CA HIS A 147 -10.76 -3.59 -2.75
C HIS A 147 -10.10 -3.73 -1.36
N LEU A 148 -8.80 -3.47 -1.24
CA LEU A 148 -8.07 -3.60 0.04
C LEU A 148 -8.07 -2.33 0.88
N TRP A 149 -8.57 -1.21 0.37
CA TRP A 149 -8.27 0.10 0.96
C TRP A 149 -8.76 0.28 2.40
N LEU A 150 -10.00 -0.11 2.71
CA LEU A 150 -10.50 0.01 4.08
C LEU A 150 -9.73 -0.89 5.05
N ARG A 151 -9.39 -2.11 4.63
CA ARG A 151 -8.53 -3.03 5.39
C ARG A 151 -7.13 -2.46 5.62
N GLN A 152 -6.53 -1.88 4.58
CA GLN A 152 -5.20 -1.27 4.65
C GLN A 152 -5.19 -0.06 5.59
N ILE A 153 -6.17 0.84 5.48
CA ILE A 153 -6.32 1.98 6.41
C ILE A 153 -6.47 1.48 7.83
N TRP A 154 -7.37 0.52 8.07
CA TRP A 154 -7.59 -0.05 9.40
C TRP A 154 -6.30 -0.64 9.98
N THR A 155 -5.59 -1.45 9.21
CA THR A 155 -4.33 -2.09 9.65
C THR A 155 -3.29 -1.04 10.06
N TRP A 156 -3.16 0.04 9.30
CA TRP A 156 -2.24 1.13 9.64
C TRP A 156 -2.70 1.94 10.85
N VAL A 157 -4.00 2.19 11.01
CA VAL A 157 -4.56 2.81 12.20
C VAL A 157 -4.24 1.97 13.45
N GLN A 158 -4.39 0.64 13.38
CA GLN A 158 -4.02 -0.26 14.47
C GLN A 158 -2.53 -0.18 14.81
N VAL A 159 -1.64 -0.19 13.81
CA VAL A 159 -0.19 0.00 14.04
C VAL A 159 0.10 1.34 14.71
N ILE A 160 -0.58 2.42 14.31
CA ILE A 160 -0.42 3.73 14.96
C ILE A 160 -0.94 3.70 16.39
N GLN A 161 -2.08 3.04 16.67
CA GLN A 161 -2.55 2.86 18.04
C GLN A 161 -1.54 2.09 18.90
N GLU A 162 -0.86 1.09 18.37
CA GLU A 162 0.25 0.39 19.04
C GLU A 162 1.47 1.29 19.28
N VAL A 163 1.78 2.23 18.36
CA VAL A 163 2.80 3.27 18.59
C VAL A 163 2.39 4.15 19.76
N LEU A 164 1.14 4.63 19.75
CA LEU A 164 0.63 5.54 20.78
C LEU A 164 0.64 4.88 22.16
N LYS A 165 0.36 3.59 22.29
CA LYS A 165 0.48 2.86 23.57
C LYS A 165 1.89 2.89 24.19
N LYS A 166 2.93 3.16 23.40
CA LYS A 166 4.33 3.20 23.83
C LYS A 166 4.84 4.61 24.15
N VAL A 167 4.01 5.63 23.94
CA VAL A 167 4.34 7.03 24.15
C VAL A 167 3.96 7.45 25.58
N ASP A 168 4.72 8.36 26.20
CA ASP A 168 4.44 8.75 27.59
C ASP A 168 3.24 9.71 27.69
N SER A 169 2.72 9.88 28.92
CA SER A 169 1.53 10.71 29.19
C SER A 169 1.70 12.19 28.80
N GLU A 170 2.93 12.73 28.81
CA GLU A 170 3.20 14.12 28.42
C GLU A 170 2.98 14.32 26.91
N GLN A 171 3.55 13.43 26.10
CA GLN A 171 3.34 13.42 24.66
C GLN A 171 1.86 13.20 24.31
N HIS A 172 1.12 12.36 25.04
CA HIS A 172 -0.32 12.19 24.84
C HIS A 172 -1.10 13.49 25.05
N ALA A 173 -0.83 14.21 26.15
CA ALA A 173 -1.47 15.51 26.40
C ALA A 173 -1.16 16.52 25.28
N LEU A 174 0.09 16.53 24.80
CA LEU A 174 0.47 17.38 23.67
C LEU A 174 -0.25 16.99 22.38
N MET A 175 -0.44 15.70 22.12
CA MET A 175 -1.21 15.22 20.98
C MET A 175 -2.67 15.66 21.06
N GLU A 176 -3.29 15.63 22.25
CA GLU A 176 -4.64 16.15 22.46
C GLU A 176 -4.74 17.66 22.17
N ASP A 177 -3.75 18.44 22.59
CA ASP A 177 -3.66 19.87 22.29
C ASP A 177 -3.51 20.12 20.78
N VAL A 178 -2.64 19.34 20.12
CA VAL A 178 -2.47 19.38 18.66
C VAL A 178 -3.78 19.07 17.98
N MET A 179 -4.48 17.99 18.35
CA MET A 179 -5.78 17.62 17.78
C MET A 179 -6.85 18.68 18.02
N THR A 180 -6.85 19.33 19.20
CA THR A 180 -7.76 20.44 19.49
C THR A 180 -7.53 21.62 18.56
N ALA A 181 -6.27 22.01 18.32
CA ALA A 181 -5.93 23.05 17.35
C ALA A 181 -6.32 22.66 15.92
N TRP A 182 -6.18 21.38 15.57
CA TRP A 182 -6.48 20.87 14.23
C TRP A 182 -7.97 20.84 13.88
N LYS A 183 -8.87 20.75 14.87
CA LYS A 183 -10.33 20.84 14.66
C LYS A 183 -10.76 22.16 14.00
N GLU A 184 -9.99 23.23 14.21
CA GLU A 184 -10.27 24.57 13.69
C GLU A 184 -9.44 24.95 12.44
N ARG A 185 -8.32 24.27 12.17
CA ARG A 185 -7.42 24.62 11.06
C ARG A 185 -8.06 24.45 9.69
N GLY A 186 -8.10 25.52 8.89
CA GLY A 186 -8.63 25.46 7.53
C GLY A 186 -10.15 25.27 7.47
N ARG A 187 -10.86 25.34 8.60
CA ARG A 187 -12.32 25.32 8.66
C ARG A 187 -12.87 26.61 8.07
N GLY A 188 -13.87 26.52 7.19
CA GLY A 188 -14.47 27.69 6.54
C GLY A 188 -15.00 28.70 7.56
N GLY A 189 -14.56 29.96 7.47
CA GLY A 189 -14.89 31.01 8.45
C GLY A 189 -14.00 31.02 9.70
N GLY A 190 -13.20 29.98 9.92
CA GLY A 190 -12.30 29.86 11.07
C GLY A 190 -11.15 30.88 11.07
N ALA A 191 -10.61 31.13 12.25
CA ALA A 191 -9.52 32.08 12.46
C ALA A 191 -8.15 31.58 11.97
N THR A 192 -8.02 30.31 11.59
CA THR A 192 -6.74 29.71 11.20
C THR A 192 -6.81 29.08 9.82
N ASN A 193 -5.84 29.40 8.97
CA ASN A 193 -5.64 28.72 7.71
C ASN A 193 -5.15 27.28 7.96
N LEU A 194 -5.17 26.44 6.91
CA LEU A 194 -4.70 25.05 7.03
C LEU A 194 -3.24 24.95 7.47
N ASP A 195 -2.40 25.89 7.02
CA ASP A 195 -0.98 25.99 7.39
C ASP A 195 -0.75 26.49 8.84
N GLY A 196 -1.82 26.71 9.61
CA GLY A 196 -1.76 27.20 10.98
C GLY A 196 -1.56 28.71 11.10
N THR A 197 -1.44 29.44 9.99
CA THR A 197 -1.35 30.91 10.04
C THR A 197 -2.70 31.55 10.30
N PRO A 198 -2.75 32.76 10.88
CA PRO A 198 -4.00 33.50 11.02
C PRO A 198 -4.70 33.73 9.68
N SER A 199 -5.98 33.42 9.62
CA SER A 199 -6.87 33.73 8.49
C SER A 199 -7.20 35.23 8.45
N ALA A 200 -7.60 35.73 7.28
CA ALA A 200 -8.11 37.09 7.14
C ALA A 200 -9.31 37.35 8.08
N THR A 201 -10.15 36.34 8.32
CA THR A 201 -11.31 36.43 9.24
C THR A 201 -10.90 36.60 10.71
N ALA A 202 -9.72 36.13 11.11
CA ALA A 202 -9.18 36.36 12.45
C ALA A 202 -8.83 37.85 12.68
N THR A 203 -8.36 38.52 11.63
CA THR A 203 -7.92 39.92 11.72
C THR A 203 -9.09 40.92 11.83
N SER A 204 -10.30 40.49 11.45
CA SER A 204 -11.52 41.29 11.51
C SER A 204 -12.25 41.24 12.87
N GLY A 205 -11.76 40.46 13.85
CA GLY A 205 -12.39 40.36 15.18
C GLY A 205 -13.67 39.53 15.24
N ASP A 206 -14.08 38.94 14.12
CA ASP A 206 -15.26 38.07 13.94
C ASP A 206 -14.89 36.56 13.99
N GLY A 207 -13.66 36.27 14.43
CA GLY A 207 -12.99 34.97 14.31
C GLY A 207 -13.47 33.86 15.25
N ASP A 208 -14.54 34.10 16.02
CA ASP A 208 -15.09 33.15 17.00
C ASP A 208 -16.42 32.52 16.54
N SER A 209 -16.71 32.61 15.24
CA SER A 209 -17.92 32.07 14.62
C SER A 209 -17.73 30.64 14.07
N SER A 210 -16.90 29.80 14.71
CA SER A 210 -16.81 28.40 14.30
C SER A 210 -18.11 27.68 14.68
N LEU A 211 -18.79 27.14 13.66
CA LEU A 211 -19.93 26.27 13.87
C LEU A 211 -19.44 25.00 14.59
N PRO A 212 -20.25 24.40 15.47
CA PRO A 212 -19.90 23.14 16.12
C PRO A 212 -19.60 22.07 15.06
N LEU A 213 -18.74 21.11 15.43
CA LEU A 213 -18.40 19.98 14.58
C LEU A 213 -19.67 19.23 14.14
N GLY A 214 -19.70 18.86 12.86
CA GLY A 214 -20.74 17.99 12.32
C GLY A 214 -20.60 16.55 12.82
N PRO A 215 -21.63 15.71 12.62
CA PRO A 215 -21.56 14.30 12.95
C PRO A 215 -20.45 13.59 12.14
N GLY A 216 -19.74 12.67 12.76
CA GLY A 216 -18.58 12.00 12.17
C GLY A 216 -17.30 12.84 12.10
N GLU A 217 -17.32 14.15 12.35
CA GLU A 217 -16.11 14.98 12.29
C GLU A 217 -15.28 14.83 13.57
N TRP A 218 -14.02 14.37 13.44
CA TRP A 218 -13.06 14.28 14.55
C TRP A 218 -13.52 13.41 15.75
N GLU A 219 -14.31 12.37 15.51
CA GLU A 219 -14.74 11.44 16.54
C GLU A 219 -13.60 10.55 17.06
N GLU A 220 -12.63 10.21 16.21
CA GLU A 220 -11.51 9.30 16.51
C GLU A 220 -10.17 9.89 16.04
N PRO A 221 -9.72 11.01 16.62
CA PRO A 221 -8.43 11.60 16.26
C PRO A 221 -7.25 10.67 16.61
N LEU A 222 -6.24 10.63 15.75
CA LEU A 222 -5.07 9.74 15.90
C LEU A 222 -3.89 10.40 16.66
N GLY A 223 -4.09 11.57 17.26
CA GLY A 223 -3.03 12.34 17.92
C GLY A 223 -2.06 13.08 16.97
N LEU A 224 -2.04 12.70 15.69
CA LEU A 224 -1.27 13.34 14.61
C LEU A 224 -2.16 13.55 13.38
N PRO A 225 -1.95 14.61 12.58
CA PRO A 225 -2.70 14.83 11.36
C PRO A 225 -2.43 13.73 10.32
N LEU A 226 -3.50 13.23 9.70
CA LEU A 226 -3.45 12.14 8.72
C LEU A 226 -3.78 12.63 7.30
N CYS A 227 -3.02 12.17 6.32
CA CYS A 227 -3.30 12.32 4.90
C CYS A 227 -3.25 10.96 4.21
N VAL A 228 -4.29 10.62 3.46
CA VAL A 228 -4.35 9.41 2.63
C VAL A 228 -4.12 9.79 1.18
N VAL A 229 -3.14 9.14 0.55
CA VAL A 229 -2.73 9.38 -0.83
C VAL A 229 -3.03 8.12 -1.65
N CYS A 230 -4.03 8.20 -2.51
CA CYS A 230 -4.34 7.12 -3.46
C CYS A 230 -3.54 7.35 -4.74
N GLN A 231 -2.49 6.57 -4.93
CA GLN A 231 -1.59 6.63 -6.07
C GLN A 231 -2.16 5.90 -7.28
N ASN A 232 -1.59 6.21 -8.43
CA ASN A 232 -1.88 5.60 -9.72
C ASN A 232 -3.33 5.76 -10.20
N SER A 233 -3.94 6.94 -10.04
CA SER A 233 -5.33 7.19 -10.48
C SER A 233 -5.56 6.96 -11.98
N GLN A 234 -4.51 6.94 -12.81
CA GLN A 234 -4.60 6.48 -14.21
C GLN A 234 -5.11 5.03 -14.36
N LYS A 235 -4.97 4.18 -13.34
CA LYS A 235 -5.49 2.81 -13.34
C LYS A 235 -7.02 2.75 -13.26
N MET A 236 -7.70 3.85 -12.91
CA MET A 236 -9.18 3.92 -12.95
C MET A 236 -9.70 3.67 -14.37
N GLU A 237 -8.99 4.14 -15.40
CA GLU A 237 -9.34 3.88 -16.81
C GLU A 237 -9.27 2.38 -17.15
N PHE A 238 -8.32 1.65 -16.55
CA PHE A 238 -8.22 0.20 -16.71
C PHE A 238 -9.41 -0.52 -16.07
N LEU A 239 -9.84 -0.10 -14.88
CA LEU A 239 -11.02 -0.66 -14.19
C LEU A 239 -12.30 -0.44 -15.01
N GLU A 240 -12.48 0.75 -15.59
CA GLU A 240 -13.63 1.03 -16.45
C GLU A 240 -13.64 0.15 -17.71
N LYS A 241 -12.51 0.06 -18.41
CA LYS A 241 -12.41 -0.65 -19.70
C LYS A 241 -12.39 -2.17 -19.56
N SER A 242 -11.73 -2.69 -18.53
CA SER A 242 -11.44 -4.12 -18.41
C SER A 242 -12.32 -4.83 -17.39
N GLN A 243 -12.83 -4.10 -16.39
CA GLN A 243 -13.57 -4.65 -15.26
C GLN A 243 -15.01 -4.12 -15.19
N GLY A 244 -15.42 -3.29 -16.15
CA GLY A 244 -16.79 -2.82 -16.31
C GLY A 244 -17.23 -1.76 -15.31
N TRP A 245 -16.31 -1.22 -14.50
CA TRP A 245 -16.61 -0.16 -13.52
C TRP A 245 -17.24 1.06 -14.20
N LYS A 246 -18.16 1.70 -13.48
CA LYS A 246 -18.89 2.91 -13.88
C LYS A 246 -18.63 4.03 -12.89
N GLU A 247 -19.06 5.24 -13.27
CA GLU A 247 -18.91 6.42 -12.41
C GLU A 247 -19.46 6.22 -10.99
N PRO A 248 -20.66 5.61 -10.80
CA PRO A 248 -21.17 5.34 -9.45
C PRO A 248 -20.28 4.41 -8.62
N ASP A 249 -19.48 3.54 -9.25
CA ASP A 249 -18.56 2.67 -8.52
C ASP A 249 -17.39 3.49 -7.96
N PHE A 250 -16.83 4.39 -8.76
CA PHE A 250 -15.79 5.31 -8.29
C PHE A 250 -16.31 6.27 -7.21
N ASP A 251 -17.54 6.77 -7.36
CA ASP A 251 -18.21 7.59 -6.36
C ASP A 251 -18.40 6.82 -5.04
N THR A 252 -18.79 5.55 -5.11
CA THR A 252 -18.98 4.71 -3.93
C THR A 252 -17.66 4.49 -3.20
N VAL A 253 -16.56 4.17 -3.91
CA VAL A 253 -15.21 4.11 -3.29
C VAL A 253 -14.88 5.42 -2.57
N LEU A 254 -15.12 6.56 -3.24
CA LEU A 254 -14.86 7.87 -2.67
C LEU A 254 -15.74 8.17 -1.45
N GLN A 255 -17.01 7.76 -1.44
CA GLN A 255 -17.92 7.92 -0.32
C GLN A 255 -17.47 7.12 0.91
N TYR A 256 -17.04 5.86 0.72
CA TYR A 256 -16.46 5.06 1.80
C TYR A 256 -15.22 5.71 2.40
N LEU A 257 -14.24 6.07 1.55
CA LEU A 257 -13.01 6.72 2.00
C LEU A 257 -13.30 8.03 2.76
N ARG A 258 -14.12 8.91 2.20
CA ARG A 258 -14.47 10.18 2.84
C ARG A 258 -15.16 9.98 4.18
N THR A 259 -16.02 8.97 4.31
CA THR A 259 -16.74 8.67 5.56
C THR A 259 -15.78 8.22 6.66
N VAL A 260 -14.91 7.24 6.38
CA VAL A 260 -13.98 6.73 7.39
C VAL A 260 -12.91 7.77 7.76
N LEU A 261 -12.43 8.55 6.79
CA LEU A 261 -11.42 9.58 7.01
C LEU A 261 -11.94 10.81 7.75
N LEU A 262 -13.23 11.11 7.65
CA LEU A 262 -13.87 12.22 8.38
C LEU A 262 -13.73 12.05 9.89
N ARG A 263 -13.83 10.81 10.39
CA ARG A 263 -13.70 10.48 11.82
C ARG A 263 -12.32 10.79 12.38
N HIS A 264 -11.30 10.67 11.54
CA HIS A 264 -9.91 10.98 11.88
C HIS A 264 -9.50 12.43 11.57
N GLY A 265 -10.40 13.24 11.00
CA GLY A 265 -10.07 14.58 10.52
C GLY A 265 -9.04 14.58 9.38
N ALA A 266 -8.93 13.47 8.66
CA ALA A 266 -7.89 13.24 7.67
C ALA A 266 -8.18 13.91 6.33
N SER A 267 -7.13 14.11 5.54
CA SER A 267 -7.24 14.52 4.13
C SER A 267 -7.15 13.34 3.18
N LEU A 268 -7.69 13.51 1.97
CA LEU A 268 -7.64 12.52 0.89
C LEU A 268 -7.20 13.19 -0.41
N ILE A 269 -6.26 12.57 -1.13
CA ILE A 269 -5.83 13.07 -2.44
C ILE A 269 -5.51 11.91 -3.39
N TYR A 270 -5.91 12.05 -4.65
CA TYR A 270 -5.53 11.14 -5.71
C TYR A 270 -4.36 11.70 -6.50
N THR A 271 -3.43 10.82 -6.86
CA THR A 271 -2.24 11.20 -7.62
C THR A 271 -2.03 10.27 -8.80
N SER A 272 -1.50 10.83 -9.88
CA SER A 272 -1.11 10.12 -11.10
C SER A 272 0.31 10.52 -11.46
N GLN A 273 1.10 9.56 -11.94
CA GLN A 273 2.51 9.77 -12.27
C GLN A 273 2.73 10.90 -13.30
N ASN A 274 1.75 11.13 -14.17
CA ASN A 274 1.89 12.03 -15.32
C ASN A 274 1.12 13.35 -15.17
N THR A 275 0.45 13.57 -14.03
CA THR A 275 -0.42 14.73 -13.84
C THR A 275 -0.04 15.45 -12.55
N PRO A 276 0.33 16.75 -12.63
CA PRO A 276 0.55 17.57 -11.44
C PRO A 276 -0.69 17.56 -10.53
N SER A 277 -0.46 17.42 -9.23
CA SER A 277 -1.51 17.41 -8.21
C SER A 277 -1.23 18.49 -7.15
N GLN A 278 -2.21 18.74 -6.29
CA GLN A 278 -2.05 19.64 -5.14
C GLN A 278 -1.31 18.98 -3.96
N LEU A 279 -0.69 17.81 -4.17
CA LEU A 279 -0.01 17.04 -3.11
C LEU A 279 1.04 17.87 -2.36
N PRO A 280 1.96 18.62 -3.01
CA PRO A 280 2.92 19.46 -2.30
C PRO A 280 2.22 20.48 -1.40
N SER A 281 1.29 21.25 -1.97
CA SER A 281 0.55 22.28 -1.24
C SER A 281 -0.22 21.70 -0.05
N LEU A 282 -0.85 20.53 -0.20
CA LEU A 282 -1.61 19.87 0.86
C LEU A 282 -0.69 19.40 1.99
N VAL A 283 0.39 18.69 1.67
CA VAL A 283 1.30 18.13 2.68
C VAL A 283 2.10 19.23 3.36
N HIS A 284 2.58 20.23 2.62
CA HIS A 284 3.32 21.37 3.19
C HIS A 284 2.44 22.20 4.11
N SER A 285 1.19 22.49 3.71
CA SER A 285 0.22 23.15 4.60
C SER A 285 -0.05 22.28 5.83
N THR A 286 -0.17 20.97 5.67
CA THR A 286 -0.38 20.05 6.80
C THR A 286 0.78 20.09 7.80
N LEU A 287 2.01 20.24 7.33
CA LEU A 287 3.20 20.41 8.16
C LEU A 287 3.35 21.83 8.75
N GLY A 288 2.43 22.74 8.46
CA GLY A 288 2.52 24.15 8.85
C GLY A 288 3.68 24.88 8.18
N ILE A 289 4.02 24.49 6.95
CA ILE A 289 5.00 25.18 6.11
C ILE A 289 4.25 26.20 5.26
N THR A 290 4.53 27.48 5.51
CA THR A 290 3.89 28.60 4.81
C THR A 290 4.85 29.25 3.84
N SER A 291 4.44 29.37 2.58
CA SER A 291 5.13 30.21 1.60
C SER A 291 5.02 31.69 1.99
N LEU A 292 6.13 32.42 1.92
CA LEU A 292 6.17 33.86 2.18
C LEU A 292 5.76 34.67 0.94
N LEU A 293 5.78 34.04 -0.23
CA LEU A 293 5.55 34.68 -1.52
C LEU A 293 4.21 34.33 -2.16
N LYS A 294 3.77 33.07 -2.07
CA LYS A 294 2.59 32.55 -2.76
C LYS A 294 1.71 31.74 -1.81
N ARG A 295 0.61 32.35 -1.36
CA ARG A 295 -0.44 31.64 -0.60
C ARG A 295 -1.58 31.29 -1.53
N HIS A 296 -1.56 30.10 -2.11
CA HIS A 296 -2.69 29.59 -2.90
C HIS A 296 -3.55 28.69 -2.00
N PRO A 297 -4.83 29.04 -1.78
CA PRO A 297 -5.71 28.16 -1.03
C PRO A 297 -5.89 26.84 -1.78
N LEU A 298 -5.94 25.74 -1.04
CA LEU A 298 -6.24 24.43 -1.62
C LEU A 298 -7.63 24.46 -2.25
N LYS A 299 -7.72 23.98 -3.48
CA LYS A 299 -8.98 23.79 -4.16
C LYS A 299 -9.45 22.36 -3.95
N HIS A 300 -10.54 22.18 -3.20
CA HIS A 300 -11.18 20.89 -3.10
C HIS A 300 -11.72 20.44 -4.46
N ASN A 301 -11.73 19.13 -4.69
CA ASN A 301 -12.35 18.52 -5.85
C ASN A 301 -12.85 17.13 -5.48
N VAL A 302 -14.15 16.90 -5.66
CA VAL A 302 -14.80 15.59 -5.52
C VAL A 302 -15.55 15.19 -6.78
N ILE A 303 -15.35 15.92 -7.89
CA ILE A 303 -16.11 15.77 -9.13
C ILE A 303 -15.23 15.15 -10.21
N ASP A 304 -14.03 15.70 -10.45
CA ASP A 304 -13.11 15.08 -11.41
C ASP A 304 -12.46 13.85 -10.75
N ARG A 305 -12.97 12.66 -11.06
CA ARG A 305 -12.65 11.38 -10.41
C ARG A 305 -11.17 11.02 -10.34
N ASP A 306 -10.35 11.49 -11.27
CA ASP A 306 -8.90 11.22 -11.33
C ASP A 306 -8.05 12.26 -10.57
N LYS A 307 -8.67 13.34 -10.10
CA LYS A 307 -8.04 14.51 -9.46
C LYS A 307 -8.65 14.86 -8.10
N ILE A 308 -9.11 13.86 -7.37
CA ILE A 308 -9.76 14.06 -6.08
C ILE A 308 -8.80 14.75 -5.10
N THR A 309 -9.33 15.76 -4.40
CA THR A 309 -8.63 16.46 -3.32
C THR A 309 -9.66 16.88 -2.27
N VAL A 310 -9.60 16.26 -1.10
CA VAL A 310 -10.43 16.56 0.07
C VAL A 310 -9.48 17.05 1.17
N PRO A 311 -9.35 18.37 1.37
CA PRO A 311 -8.53 18.90 2.46
C PRO A 311 -9.19 18.65 3.82
N PRO A 312 -8.43 18.72 4.93
CA PRO A 312 -8.99 18.59 6.28
C PRO A 312 -10.04 19.67 6.53
N ASN A 313 -11.04 19.38 7.37
CA ASN A 313 -12.12 20.30 7.77
C ASN A 313 -12.99 20.86 6.63
N TRP A 314 -12.94 20.30 5.42
CA TRP A 314 -13.83 20.68 4.32
C TRP A 314 -15.07 19.80 4.22
N ASP A 315 -14.94 18.50 4.50
CA ASP A 315 -15.98 17.51 4.23
C ASP A 315 -17.09 17.49 5.30
N SER A 316 -18.20 16.80 5.03
CA SER A 316 -19.25 16.49 6.00
C SER A 316 -20.19 15.41 5.46
N TRP A 317 -20.94 14.69 6.31
CA TRP A 317 -21.91 13.68 5.87
C TRP A 317 -22.88 14.19 4.79
N GLY A 318 -23.34 15.44 4.92
CA GLY A 318 -24.20 16.07 3.91
C GLY A 318 -23.54 16.15 2.53
N LYS A 319 -22.24 16.46 2.45
CA LYS A 319 -21.49 16.49 1.18
C LYS A 319 -21.17 15.09 0.66
N ILE A 320 -21.06 14.10 1.54
CA ILE A 320 -20.77 12.71 1.16
C ILE A 320 -22.02 12.07 0.53
N ARG A 321 -23.19 12.23 1.16
CA ARG A 321 -24.45 11.63 0.68
C ARG A 321 -24.88 12.10 -0.71
N VAL A 322 -24.56 13.34 -1.09
CA VAL A 322 -24.99 13.92 -2.38
C VAL A 322 -24.16 13.47 -3.58
N LEU A 323 -23.03 12.79 -3.38
CA LEU A 323 -22.15 12.38 -4.48
C LEU A 323 -22.73 11.18 -5.27
N GLY A 324 -23.30 10.20 -4.57
CA GLY A 324 -23.81 8.96 -5.14
C GLY A 324 -25.30 8.72 -4.83
N GLY A 325 -25.75 7.49 -5.08
CA GLY A 325 -27.13 7.04 -4.83
C GLY A 325 -27.48 6.90 -3.34
N SER A 326 -28.12 5.78 -2.96
CA SER A 326 -28.45 5.49 -1.56
C SER A 326 -27.19 5.04 -0.79
N PHE A 327 -26.36 5.98 -0.35
CA PHE A 327 -25.22 5.74 0.53
C PHE A 327 -25.53 6.24 1.95
N ASP A 328 -25.41 5.37 2.94
CA ASP A 328 -25.65 5.72 4.34
C ASP A 328 -24.34 5.99 5.08
N ALA A 329 -23.90 7.26 5.05
CA ALA A 329 -22.67 7.68 5.72
C ALA A 329 -22.70 7.46 7.24
N GLU A 330 -23.88 7.49 7.87
CA GLU A 330 -24.00 7.27 9.32
C GLU A 330 -23.75 5.81 9.67
N GLN A 331 -24.41 4.90 8.93
CA GLN A 331 -24.20 3.46 9.11
C GLN A 331 -22.74 3.08 8.90
N ILE A 332 -22.10 3.55 7.81
CA ILE A 332 -20.69 3.25 7.52
C ILE A 332 -19.76 3.84 8.59
N SER A 333 -20.04 5.06 9.06
CA SER A 333 -19.27 5.70 10.14
C SER A 333 -19.30 4.88 11.44
N ASN A 334 -20.49 4.42 11.85
CA ASN A 334 -20.66 3.60 13.05
C ASN A 334 -20.01 2.22 12.90
N SER A 335 -20.20 1.59 11.74
CA SER A 335 -19.58 0.30 11.38
C SER A 335 -18.04 0.36 11.43
N TRP A 336 -17.46 1.50 11.01
CA TRP A 336 -16.03 1.75 11.11
C TRP A 336 -15.55 1.94 12.55
N ALA A 337 -16.38 2.50 13.43
CA ALA A 337 -16.09 2.61 14.87
C ALA A 337 -15.90 1.22 15.50
N GLU A 338 -16.81 0.32 15.16
CA GLU A 338 -16.78 -1.07 15.60
C GLU A 338 -15.51 -1.75 15.08
N ASP A 339 -15.19 -1.60 13.79
CA ASP A 339 -13.97 -2.14 13.18
C ASP A 339 -12.70 -1.68 13.91
N ILE A 340 -12.56 -0.38 14.22
CA ILE A 340 -11.38 0.15 14.92
C ILE A 340 -11.29 -0.37 16.36
N SER A 341 -12.43 -0.53 17.03
CA SER A 341 -12.47 -1.03 18.41
C SER A 341 -12.07 -2.51 18.53
N SER A 342 -12.28 -3.30 17.46
CA SER A 342 -11.80 -4.68 17.38
C SER A 342 -10.28 -4.70 17.13
N SER A 343 -9.50 -5.11 18.12
CA SER A 343 -8.04 -5.19 18.00
C SER A 343 -7.60 -6.26 17.00
N LEU A 344 -6.42 -6.08 16.40
CA LEU A 344 -5.69 -7.15 15.72
C LEU A 344 -5.35 -8.26 16.72
N ASP A 345 -6.20 -9.26 16.90
CA ASP A 345 -5.78 -10.49 17.58
C ASP A 345 -4.83 -11.26 16.64
N PRO A 346 -3.53 -11.39 16.96
CA PRO A 346 -2.55 -12.05 16.09
C PRO A 346 -2.73 -13.57 16.04
N THR A 347 -3.61 -14.12 16.88
CA THR A 347 -3.86 -15.56 17.04
C THR A 347 -4.97 -16.08 16.15
N HIS A 348 -5.70 -15.22 15.43
CA HIS A 348 -6.76 -15.67 14.54
C HIS A 348 -6.24 -15.77 13.11
N ASP A 349 -5.49 -16.84 12.84
CA ASP A 349 -5.41 -17.37 11.48
C ASP A 349 -6.84 -17.73 11.05
N PRO A 350 -7.34 -17.28 9.88
CA PRO A 350 -8.64 -17.72 9.37
C PRO A 350 -8.73 -19.24 9.15
N SER A 351 -7.60 -19.96 9.24
CA SER A 351 -7.49 -21.41 9.04
C SER A 351 -7.30 -22.23 10.32
N ASP A 352 -7.19 -21.62 11.51
CA ASP A 352 -7.08 -22.36 12.77
C ASP A 352 -8.45 -22.51 13.44
N GLN A 353 -9.22 -23.52 12.99
CA GLN A 353 -10.34 -24.09 13.75
C GLN A 353 -9.77 -24.86 14.94
N GLY A 354 -9.31 -24.14 15.96
CA GLY A 354 -9.05 -24.73 17.27
C GLY A 354 -10.37 -24.88 18.00
N ASP A 355 -10.75 -26.13 18.31
CA ASP A 355 -11.86 -26.49 19.19
C ASP A 355 -11.72 -25.78 20.56
N TYR A 356 -12.28 -24.57 20.68
CA TYR A 356 -12.59 -23.95 21.96
C TYR A 356 -14.09 -24.11 22.20
N GLU A 357 -14.44 -24.50 23.42
CA GLU A 357 -15.78 -24.86 23.85
C GLU A 357 -16.81 -23.78 23.42
N ASP A 358 -17.76 -24.19 22.57
CA ASP A 358 -18.90 -23.42 22.07
C ASP A 358 -19.64 -22.69 23.22
N ASP A 359 -19.40 -21.39 23.38
CA ASP A 359 -20.37 -20.48 24.00
C ASP A 359 -21.24 -19.91 22.86
N GLU A 360 -22.45 -20.45 22.69
CA GLU A 360 -23.42 -20.05 21.66
C GLU A 360 -23.69 -18.51 21.66
N GLU A 361 -23.52 -17.85 22.81
CA GLU A 361 -23.65 -16.40 22.96
C GLU A 361 -22.46 -15.62 22.36
N GLU A 362 -21.23 -16.13 22.46
CA GLU A 362 -20.04 -15.50 21.85
C GLU A 362 -20.07 -15.65 20.32
N ASP A 363 -20.53 -16.79 19.81
CA ASP A 363 -20.67 -17.03 18.38
C ASP A 363 -21.75 -16.15 17.74
N GLU A 364 -22.90 -15.94 18.40
CA GLU A 364 -23.91 -14.98 17.92
C GLU A 364 -23.38 -13.54 17.95
N TYR A 365 -22.61 -13.16 18.97
CA TYR A 365 -22.02 -11.82 19.09
C TYR A 365 -20.94 -11.56 18.04
N GLN A 366 -20.04 -12.52 17.83
CA GLN A 366 -19.04 -12.45 16.77
C GLN A 366 -19.69 -12.47 15.39
N ASN A 367 -20.75 -13.24 15.17
CA ASN A 367 -21.46 -13.29 13.90
C ASN A 367 -22.25 -11.98 13.63
N GLN A 368 -22.70 -11.27 14.67
CA GLN A 368 -23.28 -9.92 14.55
C GLN A 368 -22.23 -8.85 14.27
N GLN A 369 -21.08 -8.85 14.97
CA GLN A 369 -19.94 -7.96 14.66
C GLN A 369 -19.43 -8.19 13.24
N ARG A 370 -19.34 -9.46 12.80
CA ARG A 370 -18.99 -9.87 11.44
C ARG A 370 -19.98 -9.38 10.38
N LYS A 371 -21.24 -9.07 10.73
CA LYS A 371 -22.26 -8.52 9.82
C LYS A 371 -22.25 -6.99 9.76
N ASN A 372 -21.76 -6.31 10.81
CA ASN A 372 -21.79 -4.85 10.92
C ASN A 372 -20.46 -4.16 10.56
N SER A 373 -19.43 -4.90 10.13
CA SER A 373 -18.13 -4.33 9.73
C SER A 373 -18.23 -3.47 8.45
N ALA A 374 -17.70 -2.25 8.48
CA ALA A 374 -17.60 -1.38 7.30
C ALA A 374 -16.60 -1.97 6.29
N ILE A 375 -15.50 -2.55 6.79
CA ILE A 375 -14.49 -3.19 5.96
C ILE A 375 -15.11 -4.35 5.19
N ARG A 376 -15.86 -5.24 5.85
CA ARG A 376 -16.50 -6.38 5.17
C ARG A 376 -17.57 -5.93 4.18
N GLN A 377 -18.38 -4.92 4.52
CA GLN A 377 -19.35 -4.35 3.59
C GLN A 377 -18.67 -3.81 2.33
N TYR A 378 -17.53 -3.13 2.50
CA TYR A 378 -16.74 -2.62 1.40
C TYR A 378 -16.08 -3.73 0.57
N GLU A 379 -15.42 -4.72 1.20
CA GLU A 379 -14.78 -5.85 0.51
C GLU A 379 -15.80 -6.73 -0.23
N ALA A 380 -17.00 -6.91 0.32
CA ALA A 380 -18.08 -7.67 -0.32
C ALA A 380 -18.59 -6.99 -1.59
N TRP A 381 -18.63 -5.66 -1.60
CA TRP A 381 -19.05 -4.84 -2.74
C TRP A 381 -17.90 -4.64 -3.75
N CYS A 382 -16.74 -4.18 -3.29
CA CYS A 382 -15.53 -3.94 -4.06
C CYS A 382 -14.65 -5.20 -4.03
N ARG A 383 -14.92 -6.16 -4.92
CA ARG A 383 -14.15 -7.41 -5.01
C ARG A 383 -12.84 -7.22 -5.79
N ASP A 384 -11.90 -8.16 -5.63
CA ASP A 384 -10.61 -8.13 -6.33
C ASP A 384 -10.81 -8.13 -7.87
N PRO A 385 -10.34 -7.08 -8.57
CA PRO A 385 -10.35 -7.02 -10.04
C PRO A 385 -9.64 -8.20 -10.74
N ASN A 386 -8.70 -8.87 -10.06
CA ASN A 386 -7.92 -9.98 -10.60
C ASN A 386 -8.47 -11.36 -10.24
N SER A 387 -9.59 -11.44 -9.51
CA SER A 387 -10.26 -12.71 -9.15
C SER A 387 -10.77 -13.51 -10.37
N GLY A 388 -10.71 -12.93 -11.57
CA GLY A 388 -10.94 -13.62 -12.84
C GLY A 388 -12.38 -14.08 -13.03
N GLY A 389 -12.59 -15.00 -13.99
CA GLY A 389 -13.91 -15.52 -14.34
C GLY A 389 -14.65 -16.21 -13.19
N LEU A 390 -13.98 -16.52 -12.07
CA LEU A 390 -14.60 -17.11 -10.89
C LEU A 390 -15.56 -16.13 -10.20
N ALA A 391 -15.24 -14.83 -10.12
CA ALA A 391 -16.14 -13.82 -9.57
C ALA A 391 -17.33 -13.50 -10.49
N VAL A 392 -17.14 -13.62 -11.81
CA VAL A 392 -18.24 -13.53 -12.80
C VAL A 392 -19.18 -14.73 -12.65
N VAL A 393 -18.62 -15.92 -12.43
CA VAL A 393 -19.38 -17.14 -12.13
C VAL A 393 -20.09 -17.01 -10.78
N GLU A 394 -19.43 -16.48 -9.75
CA GLU A 394 -20.03 -16.27 -8.42
C GLU A 394 -21.17 -15.25 -8.44
N ASN A 395 -21.02 -14.13 -9.16
CA ASN A 395 -22.11 -13.16 -9.38
C ASN A 395 -23.27 -13.76 -10.20
N ALA A 396 -22.99 -14.66 -11.15
CA ALA A 396 -24.01 -15.42 -11.87
C ALA A 396 -24.62 -16.55 -11.03
N MET A 397 -23.94 -16.98 -9.96
CA MET A 397 -24.27 -18.11 -9.09
C MET A 397 -24.77 -17.71 -7.70
N HIS A 398 -25.26 -16.47 -7.51
CA HIS A 398 -26.11 -16.13 -6.37
C HIS A 398 -27.42 -16.99 -6.27
N GLY A 399 -27.57 -18.04 -7.08
CA GLY A 399 -28.39 -19.22 -6.79
C GLY A 399 -27.57 -20.43 -6.31
N GLU A 400 -27.35 -20.52 -4.99
CA GLU A 400 -27.25 -21.74 -4.16
C GLU A 400 -26.33 -22.93 -4.52
N LYS A 401 -25.34 -22.85 -5.42
CA LYS A 401 -24.42 -24.00 -5.62
C LYS A 401 -22.95 -23.60 -5.71
N TRP A 402 -22.27 -23.76 -4.57
CA TRP A 402 -20.82 -23.85 -4.41
C TRP A 402 -20.24 -24.96 -5.30
N ILE A 403 -19.16 -24.65 -6.04
CA ILE A 403 -18.51 -25.53 -7.05
C ILE A 403 -17.25 -26.21 -6.53
N THR A 404 -16.72 -25.77 -5.40
CA THR A 404 -15.64 -26.45 -4.72
C THR A 404 -16.16 -27.79 -4.21
N VAL A 405 -15.38 -28.85 -4.35
CA VAL A 405 -15.71 -30.13 -3.73
C VAL A 405 -14.90 -30.14 -2.46
N GLU A 406 -15.59 -30.16 -1.32
CA GLU A 406 -14.95 -30.38 -0.03
C GLU A 406 -14.28 -31.76 -0.11
N SER A 407 -12.95 -31.79 -0.04
CA SER A 407 -12.23 -33.06 -0.04
C SER A 407 -12.45 -33.71 1.32
N ASP A 408 -13.00 -34.92 1.35
CA ASP A 408 -13.11 -35.71 2.58
C ASP A 408 -11.75 -35.76 3.30
N ASP A 409 -11.78 -35.65 4.63
CA ASP A 409 -10.58 -35.81 5.45
C ASP A 409 -9.90 -37.16 5.13
N THR A 410 -8.59 -37.09 4.91
CA THR A 410 -7.80 -38.22 4.45
C THR A 410 -7.83 -39.38 5.45
N GLN A 411 -7.91 -39.08 6.75
CA GLN A 411 -7.91 -40.08 7.80
C GLN A 411 -9.28 -40.78 7.87
N GLU A 412 -10.38 -40.04 7.80
CA GLU A 412 -11.72 -40.62 7.69
C GLU A 412 -11.88 -41.51 6.45
N PHE A 413 -11.37 -41.07 5.30
CA PHE A 413 -11.42 -41.85 4.07
C PHE A 413 -10.66 -43.17 4.21
N LEU A 414 -9.43 -43.12 4.75
CA LEU A 414 -8.61 -44.31 4.96
C LEU A 414 -9.23 -45.27 5.97
N GLU A 415 -9.85 -44.77 7.04
CA GLU A 415 -10.58 -45.61 7.99
C GLU A 415 -11.79 -46.31 7.34
N ARG A 416 -12.54 -45.60 6.50
CA ARG A 416 -13.63 -46.21 5.72
C ARG A 416 -13.12 -47.30 4.80
N GLN A 417 -12.02 -47.07 4.08
CA GLN A 417 -11.41 -48.07 3.20
C GLN A 417 -10.85 -49.27 3.98
N LEU A 418 -10.25 -49.05 5.15
CA LEU A 418 -9.72 -50.10 6.01
C LEU A 418 -10.84 -51.03 6.50
N LYS A 419 -11.99 -50.47 6.91
CA LYS A 419 -13.17 -51.26 7.30
C LYS A 419 -13.71 -52.11 6.15
N ILE A 420 -13.71 -51.58 4.93
CA ILE A 420 -14.10 -52.33 3.72
C ILE A 420 -13.09 -53.47 3.47
N LEU A 421 -11.80 -53.20 3.61
CA LEU A 421 -10.74 -54.18 3.41
C LEU A 421 -10.80 -55.31 4.45
N GLU A 422 -11.05 -54.99 5.71
CA GLU A 422 -11.23 -55.97 6.79
C GLU A 422 -12.48 -56.82 6.58
N ALA A 423 -13.58 -56.22 6.12
CA ALA A 423 -14.79 -56.95 5.76
C ALA A 423 -14.56 -57.92 4.57
N PHE A 424 -13.73 -57.53 3.61
CA PHE A 424 -13.30 -58.41 2.52
C PHE A 424 -12.37 -59.53 3.00
N LYS A 425 -11.44 -59.21 3.91
CA LYS A 425 -10.52 -60.18 4.52
C LYS A 425 -11.27 -61.21 5.37
N ALA A 426 -12.30 -60.79 6.10
CA ALA A 426 -13.15 -61.68 6.90
C ALA A 426 -14.06 -62.58 6.04
N LYS A 427 -14.40 -62.15 4.82
CA LYS A 427 -15.18 -62.93 3.85
C LYS A 427 -14.31 -63.78 2.92
N ALA A 428 -12.99 -63.58 2.91
CA ALA A 428 -12.08 -64.41 2.16
C ALA A 428 -11.89 -65.76 2.89
N PRO A 429 -12.17 -66.91 2.25
CA PRO A 429 -11.87 -68.20 2.85
C PRO A 429 -10.35 -68.34 3.01
N GLU A 430 -9.89 -68.92 4.12
CA GLU A 430 -8.47 -69.13 4.41
C GLU A 430 -7.77 -69.76 3.21
N ARG A 431 -6.95 -68.96 2.53
CA ARG A 431 -6.21 -69.38 1.35
C ARG A 431 -4.85 -69.87 1.81
N ASN A 432 -4.72 -71.19 1.79
CA ASN A 432 -3.50 -71.97 2.03
C ASN A 432 -2.23 -71.25 1.48
N ASP A 433 -1.24 -71.01 2.35
CA ASP A 433 -0.05 -70.15 2.15
C ASP A 433 0.94 -70.57 1.04
N ASN A 434 0.60 -71.53 0.18
CA ASN A 434 1.50 -72.05 -0.85
C ASN A 434 1.24 -71.52 -2.28
N ALA A 435 0.47 -70.44 -2.45
CA ALA A 435 0.14 -69.89 -3.77
C ALA A 435 0.79 -68.54 -4.11
N ILE A 436 1.68 -68.00 -3.28
CA ILE A 436 2.28 -66.66 -3.52
C ILE A 436 3.43 -66.71 -4.55
N ALA A 437 3.99 -67.89 -4.88
CA ALA A 437 5.13 -68.00 -5.79
C ALA A 437 4.77 -68.18 -7.28
N ARG A 438 3.49 -68.20 -7.68
CA ARG A 438 3.09 -68.44 -9.08
C ARG A 438 2.21 -67.37 -9.73
N ALA A 439 1.91 -66.28 -9.04
CA ALA A 439 1.05 -65.21 -9.55
C ALA A 439 1.81 -63.97 -10.08
N THR A 440 3.15 -64.01 -10.21
CA THR A 440 3.95 -62.92 -10.80
C THR A 440 4.18 -63.05 -12.30
N ARG A 441 3.44 -63.92 -13.00
CA ARG A 441 3.46 -63.97 -14.48
C ARG A 441 2.04 -64.14 -15.01
N HIS A 442 1.61 -63.13 -15.77
CA HIS A 442 0.34 -63.04 -16.50
C HIS A 442 -0.92 -62.89 -15.64
N LEU A 443 -1.30 -61.63 -15.39
CA LEU A 443 -2.71 -61.25 -15.34
C LEU A 443 -2.93 -60.31 -16.53
N ASP A 444 -3.40 -60.90 -17.63
CA ASP A 444 -4.05 -60.15 -18.71
C ASP A 444 -5.28 -59.48 -18.13
N PHE A 445 -5.32 -58.15 -18.20
CA PHE A 445 -6.56 -57.41 -18.03
C PHE A 445 -7.42 -57.66 -19.27
N SER A 446 -8.44 -58.49 -19.11
CA SER A 446 -9.55 -58.60 -20.03
C SER A 446 -10.32 -57.27 -20.07
N GLU A 447 -10.24 -56.58 -21.21
CA GLU A 447 -11.18 -55.59 -21.74
C GLU A 447 -11.76 -54.58 -20.73
N GLU A 448 -10.96 -53.59 -20.34
CA GLU A 448 -11.52 -52.26 -20.09
C GLU A 448 -11.98 -51.70 -21.43
N LYS A 449 -13.30 -51.67 -21.66
CA LYS A 449 -13.88 -50.79 -22.68
C LYS A 449 -13.48 -49.37 -22.33
N THR A 450 -12.48 -48.89 -23.05
CA THR A 450 -11.91 -47.57 -22.90
C THR A 450 -13.00 -46.51 -23.08
N VAL A 451 -12.96 -45.50 -22.21
CA VAL A 451 -13.78 -44.27 -22.27
C VAL A 451 -13.62 -43.52 -23.62
N SER A 452 -12.72 -43.97 -24.49
CA SER A 452 -12.46 -43.48 -25.84
C SER A 452 -13.56 -43.74 -26.86
N GLU A 453 -14.49 -44.68 -26.64
CA GLU A 453 -15.56 -44.97 -27.62
C GLU A 453 -16.77 -44.01 -27.55
N HIS A 454 -16.90 -43.19 -26.49
CA HIS A 454 -18.05 -42.30 -26.29
C HIS A 454 -17.74 -40.80 -26.51
N ILE A 455 -16.48 -40.46 -26.79
CA ILE A 455 -16.06 -39.08 -27.04
C ILE A 455 -15.66 -39.01 -28.51
N GLY A 456 -16.39 -38.20 -29.30
CA GLY A 456 -16.03 -37.94 -30.70
C GLY A 456 -14.65 -37.28 -30.82
N PRO A 457 -14.02 -37.31 -32.01
CA PRO A 457 -12.66 -36.81 -32.19
C PRO A 457 -12.55 -35.33 -31.78
N VAL A 458 -11.60 -35.04 -30.89
CA VAL A 458 -11.35 -33.69 -30.37
C VAL A 458 -10.49 -32.93 -31.37
N GLN A 459 -11.10 -31.99 -32.09
CA GLN A 459 -10.42 -31.17 -33.09
C GLN A 459 -10.10 -29.78 -32.53
N PHE A 460 -8.84 -29.37 -32.61
CA PHE A 460 -8.39 -28.03 -32.23
C PHE A 460 -8.15 -27.19 -33.49
N ASN A 461 -8.62 -25.93 -33.48
CA ASN A 461 -8.32 -24.97 -34.54
C ASN A 461 -7.08 -24.17 -34.15
N MET A 462 -5.93 -24.48 -34.77
CA MET A 462 -4.71 -23.69 -34.62
C MET A 462 -4.48 -22.90 -35.91
N GLY A 463 -4.78 -21.61 -35.89
CA GLY A 463 -4.45 -20.69 -36.99
C GLY A 463 -5.21 -20.95 -38.30
N GLY A 464 -6.43 -21.49 -38.23
CA GLY A 464 -7.27 -21.76 -39.40
C GLY A 464 -7.16 -23.18 -39.95
N ILE A 465 -6.35 -24.04 -39.32
CA ILE A 465 -6.20 -25.45 -39.66
C ILE A 465 -6.83 -26.28 -38.54
N GLN A 466 -7.76 -27.17 -38.91
CA GLN A 466 -8.32 -28.17 -38.00
C GLN A 466 -7.30 -29.30 -37.82
N VAL A 467 -6.85 -29.48 -36.58
CA VAL A 467 -5.87 -30.50 -36.22
C VAL A 467 -6.53 -31.50 -35.28
N ASP A 468 -6.43 -32.78 -35.63
CA ASP A 468 -6.91 -33.89 -34.83
C ASP A 468 -5.88 -34.21 -33.72
N ALA A 469 -6.34 -34.21 -32.46
CA ALA A 469 -5.47 -34.42 -31.31
C ALA A 469 -4.87 -35.83 -31.29
N ASP A 470 -5.61 -36.82 -31.81
CA ASP A 470 -5.18 -38.21 -31.80
C ASP A 470 -4.03 -38.46 -32.80
N ASP A 471 -4.04 -37.80 -33.97
CA ASP A 471 -2.94 -37.88 -34.95
C ASP A 471 -1.65 -37.24 -34.39
N MET A 472 -1.76 -36.14 -33.63
CA MET A 472 -0.59 -35.54 -32.97
C MET A 472 0.00 -36.43 -31.88
N LEU A 473 -0.85 -37.06 -31.07
CA LEU A 473 -0.43 -38.02 -30.03
C LEU A 473 0.23 -39.26 -30.62
N GLN A 474 -0.31 -39.78 -31.73
CA GLN A 474 0.27 -40.90 -32.46
C GLN A 474 1.68 -40.55 -32.98
N ARG A 475 1.85 -39.38 -33.62
CA ARG A 475 3.15 -38.91 -34.12
C ARG A 475 4.18 -38.68 -33.00
N LEU A 476 3.74 -38.22 -31.83
CA LEU A 476 4.59 -38.07 -30.66
C LEU A 476 5.07 -39.42 -30.11
N LYS A 477 4.18 -40.42 -30.08
CA LYS A 477 4.54 -41.80 -29.71
C LYS A 477 5.52 -42.43 -30.69
N ASP A 478 5.29 -42.28 -32.00
CA ASP A 478 6.17 -42.82 -33.04
C ASP A 478 7.57 -42.18 -32.99
N ARG A 479 7.63 -40.88 -32.69
CA ARG A 479 8.90 -40.16 -32.49
C ARG A 479 9.67 -40.65 -31.26
N ASN A 480 9.00 -40.91 -30.15
CA ASN A 480 9.65 -41.43 -28.94
C ASN A 480 10.06 -42.91 -29.08
N ALA A 481 9.33 -43.71 -29.86
CA ALA A 481 9.70 -45.09 -30.17
C ALA A 481 10.99 -45.16 -31.01
N TYR A 482 11.21 -44.19 -31.91
CA TYR A 482 12.45 -44.09 -32.68
C TYR A 482 13.66 -43.60 -31.87
N SER A 483 13.44 -42.87 -30.76
CA SER A 483 14.53 -42.36 -29.91
C SER A 483 15.07 -43.39 -28.91
N SER A 484 14.42 -44.55 -28.74
CA SER A 484 14.76 -45.56 -27.72
C SER A 484 15.44 -46.82 -28.28
N THR A 485 15.83 -46.82 -29.57
CA THR A 485 16.50 -47.95 -30.22
C THR A 485 17.77 -47.50 -30.95
N SER A 486 18.81 -47.10 -30.20
CA SER A 486 20.23 -47.15 -30.62
C SER A 486 21.15 -46.77 -29.46
N GLU A 487 21.59 -47.74 -28.65
CA GLU A 487 22.85 -47.62 -27.91
C GLU A 487 23.38 -49.00 -27.50
N ALA A 488 24.45 -49.46 -28.17
CA ALA A 488 25.35 -50.49 -27.68
C ALA A 488 26.77 -50.26 -28.24
N GLY A 489 27.61 -49.60 -27.43
CA GLY A 489 29.06 -49.82 -27.30
C GLY A 489 30.01 -49.24 -28.36
N THR A 490 30.84 -48.26 -27.98
CA THR A 490 32.33 -48.36 -27.88
C THR A 490 32.97 -47.04 -27.40
N GLU A 491 34.15 -47.17 -26.81
CA GLU A 491 34.88 -46.24 -25.93
C GLU A 491 35.62 -45.08 -26.64
N GLU A 492 36.01 -44.09 -25.80
CA GLU A 492 37.20 -43.21 -25.84
C GLU A 492 37.04 -41.69 -26.09
N ALA A 493 37.65 -40.98 -25.12
CA ALA A 493 38.40 -39.72 -25.19
C ALA A 493 37.77 -38.38 -24.76
N ASP A 494 38.58 -37.68 -23.95
CA ASP A 494 38.36 -36.52 -23.10
C ASP A 494 38.24 -35.13 -23.81
N THR A 495 37.37 -34.28 -23.25
CA THR A 495 37.39 -32.79 -23.13
C THR A 495 37.13 -31.87 -24.36
N PRO A 496 36.79 -30.56 -24.17
CA PRO A 496 35.73 -29.97 -23.34
C PRO A 496 34.86 -28.91 -24.10
N ALA A 497 33.72 -28.55 -23.49
CA ALA A 497 32.83 -27.39 -23.69
C ALA A 497 32.91 -26.54 -24.99
N ASN A 498 31.79 -26.42 -25.71
CA ASN A 498 31.50 -25.20 -26.48
C ASN A 498 30.01 -24.89 -26.65
N ASN A 499 29.68 -23.62 -26.41
CA ASN A 499 28.36 -23.01 -26.48
C ASN A 499 27.77 -23.09 -27.91
N MET A 500 26.52 -23.54 -28.05
CA MET A 500 25.75 -23.32 -29.28
C MET A 500 24.93 -22.04 -29.18
N ALA A 501 25.53 -20.94 -29.65
CA ALA A 501 24.77 -19.83 -30.20
C ALA A 501 24.13 -20.29 -31.51
N LYS A 502 22.81 -20.12 -31.67
CA LYS A 502 22.14 -20.32 -32.96
C LYS A 502 22.44 -19.11 -33.85
N ASP A 503 23.09 -19.36 -34.98
CA ASP A 503 23.28 -18.39 -36.06
C ASP A 503 21.92 -17.90 -36.57
N PHE A 504 21.65 -16.61 -36.42
CA PHE A 504 20.54 -15.92 -37.06
C PHE A 504 21.01 -15.34 -38.40
N ASP A 505 20.24 -15.64 -39.45
CA ASP A 505 20.54 -15.29 -40.83
C ASP A 505 20.36 -13.77 -41.06
N ASN A 506 21.48 -13.04 -41.06
CA ASN A 506 21.55 -11.57 -41.03
C ASN A 506 20.92 -10.92 -42.29
N GLU A 507 20.85 -11.66 -43.41
CA GLU A 507 20.21 -11.23 -44.65
C GLU A 507 18.68 -11.11 -44.56
N GLN A 508 18.04 -11.95 -43.73
CA GLN A 508 16.58 -11.92 -43.53
C GLN A 508 16.15 -10.73 -42.66
N LEU A 509 16.99 -10.33 -41.71
CA LEU A 509 16.76 -9.14 -40.90
C LEU A 509 16.96 -7.86 -41.72
N GLN A 510 17.97 -7.80 -42.59
CA GLN A 510 18.17 -6.65 -43.47
C GLN A 510 17.01 -6.43 -44.45
N SER A 511 16.49 -7.50 -45.06
CA SER A 511 15.34 -7.41 -45.96
C SER A 511 14.06 -7.00 -45.23
N PHE A 512 13.87 -7.43 -43.98
CA PHE A 512 12.77 -6.99 -43.12
C PHE A 512 12.85 -5.48 -42.79
N PHE A 513 14.00 -4.97 -42.37
CA PHE A 513 14.16 -3.53 -42.05
C PHE A 513 14.09 -2.63 -43.29
N THR A 514 14.52 -3.12 -44.44
CA THR A 514 14.44 -2.38 -45.71
C THR A 514 12.98 -2.25 -46.19
N GLY A 515 12.16 -3.30 -46.00
CA GLY A 515 10.71 -3.24 -46.26
C GLY A 515 9.96 -2.26 -45.34
N LEU A 516 10.42 -2.11 -44.09
CA LEU A 516 9.84 -1.20 -43.11
C LEU A 516 10.16 0.27 -43.39
N MET A 517 11.34 0.57 -43.94
CA MET A 517 11.73 1.93 -44.35
C MET A 517 11.02 2.42 -45.62
N ASN A 518 10.68 1.52 -46.56
CA ASN A 518 10.03 1.90 -47.82
C ASN A 518 8.51 2.12 -47.71
N ARG A 519 7.89 1.86 -46.55
CA ARG A 519 6.43 2.01 -46.36
C ARG A 519 6.00 3.40 -45.87
N LYS A 520 6.93 4.35 -45.73
CA LYS A 520 6.62 5.72 -45.30
C LYS A 520 6.75 6.70 -46.46
N GLY A 521 5.70 6.81 -47.28
CA GLY A 521 5.72 7.74 -48.41
C GLY A 521 4.51 7.72 -49.34
N THR A 522 3.29 7.85 -48.81
CA THR A 522 2.14 8.41 -49.56
C THR A 522 1.22 9.18 -48.61
N GLY A 523 1.52 10.46 -48.36
CA GLY A 523 0.45 11.47 -48.34
C GLY A 523 0.10 11.78 -49.81
N THR A 524 -1.06 12.28 -50.20
CA THR A 524 -2.15 12.99 -49.53
C THR A 524 -3.35 12.91 -50.47
N ASP A 525 -4.57 12.85 -49.95
CA ASP A 525 -5.69 13.74 -50.33
C ASP A 525 -6.80 13.64 -49.28
#